data_AF-Q9ZSM5-F1
#
_entry.id   AF-Q9ZSM5-F1
#
_cell.length_a   1.000
_cell.length_b   1.000
_cell.length_c   1.000
_cell.angle_alpha   90.00
_cell.angle_beta   90.00
_cell.angle_gamma   90.00
#
_symmetry.space_group_name_H-M   'P 1'
#
loop_
_entity.id
_entity.type
_entity.pdbx_description
1 polymer ?
#
loop_
_entity_poly.entity_id
_entity_poly.type
_entity_poly.pdbx_seq_one_letter_code
_entity_poly.pdbx_strand_id
1 'polypeptide(L)'
;LTLTKCGRVLDEFMVDMTCEGCVSAVKNSMLKLDGVSGVDVDLSNQLVRVIGSVPVKTMLKALEQTGRNARLIGQGNPNDFLVSSAVAEFKGPVIFGVVRLAQVNMELSRIEASFSGLSKKKDITQHN
;
A
#
# COMPACT_ATOMS: atom_id res chain seq x y z
N LEU A 1 10.47 -7.76 -9.24
CA LEU A 1 11.51 -6.83 -8.76
C LEU A 1 10.87 -5.91 -7.73
N THR A 2 11.15 -6.09 -6.44
CA THR A 2 10.74 -5.15 -5.40
C THR A 2 12.01 -4.67 -4.71
N LEU A 3 12.42 -3.45 -4.98
CA LEU A 3 13.53 -2.81 -4.27
C LEU A 3 12.93 -2.03 -3.11
N THR A 4 12.82 -2.64 -1.93
CA THR A 4 12.30 -1.92 -0.76
C THR A 4 13.35 -1.83 0.32
N LYS A 5 14.01 -0.67 0.39
CA LYS A 5 14.43 -0.13 1.69
C LYS A 5 13.16 0.48 2.29
N CYS A 6 12.47 -0.29 3.12
CA CYS A 6 11.08 0.02 3.50
C CYS A 6 11.03 1.01 4.66
N GLY A 7 11.21 2.29 4.34
CA GLY A 7 10.88 3.36 5.26
C GLY A 7 9.36 3.41 5.49
N ARG A 8 8.97 3.69 6.73
CA ARG A 8 7.55 3.79 7.11
C ARG A 8 6.93 5.00 6.42
N VAL A 9 5.77 4.79 5.82
CA VAL A 9 4.93 5.84 5.23
C VAL A 9 3.50 5.68 5.73
N LEU A 10 2.70 6.73 5.59
CA LEU A 10 1.26 6.69 5.70
C LEU A 10 0.68 6.31 4.33
N ASP A 11 -0.05 5.21 4.29
CA ASP A 11 -0.82 4.74 3.14
C ASP A 11 -2.31 5.00 3.40
N GLU A 12 -2.99 5.66 2.46
CA GLU A 12 -4.42 5.97 2.54
C GLU A 12 -5.20 5.15 1.52
N PHE A 13 -6.18 4.38 2.01
CA PHE A 13 -7.05 3.54 1.20
C PHE A 13 -8.49 3.99 1.31
N MET A 14 -9.19 4.05 0.18
CA MET A 14 -10.64 4.11 0.17
C MET A 14 -11.20 2.69 0.19
N VAL A 15 -12.09 2.39 1.13
CA VAL A 15 -12.63 1.05 1.37
C VAL A 15 -14.13 1.10 1.60
N ASP A 16 -14.88 0.29 0.86
CA ASP A 16 -16.34 0.24 0.96
C ASP A 16 -16.76 -0.40 2.31
N MET A 17 -17.35 0.40 3.20
CA MET A 17 -17.75 0.05 4.56
C MET A 17 -19.14 0.62 4.87
N THR A 18 -20.05 -0.22 5.34
CA THR A 18 -21.45 0.17 5.61
C THR A 18 -21.84 0.16 7.09
N CYS A 19 -20.99 -0.31 7.99
CA CYS A 19 -21.29 -0.42 9.42
C CYS A 19 -20.03 -0.52 10.29
N GLU A 20 -20.18 -0.42 11.61
CA GLU A 20 -19.09 -0.59 12.59
C GLU A 20 -18.46 -2.00 12.59
N GLY A 21 -19.23 -3.01 12.19
CA GLY A 21 -18.69 -4.36 11.94
C GLY A 21 -17.65 -4.37 10.81
N CYS A 22 -17.85 -3.55 9.77
CA CYS A 22 -16.89 -3.37 8.70
C CYS A 22 -15.61 -2.70 9.19
N VAL A 23 -15.74 -1.65 9.99
CA VAL A 23 -14.63 -0.93 10.62
C VAL A 23 -13.77 -1.90 11.43
N SER A 24 -14.42 -2.70 12.27
CA SER A 24 -13.74 -3.69 13.12
C SER A 24 -13.02 -4.75 12.29
N ALA A 25 -13.66 -5.30 11.25
CA ALA A 25 -13.07 -6.31 10.38
C ALA A 25 -11.83 -5.77 9.62
N VAL A 26 -11.93 -4.56 9.07
CA VAL A 26 -10.83 -3.89 8.36
C VAL A 26 -9.66 -3.60 9.31
N LYS A 27 -9.93 -2.97 10.46
CA LYS A 27 -8.90 -2.64 11.45
C LYS A 27 -8.16 -3.89 11.94
N ASN A 28 -8.90 -4.94 12.27
CA ASN A 28 -8.32 -6.22 12.72
C ASN A 28 -7.53 -6.93 11.60
N SER A 29 -7.93 -6.80 10.34
CA SER A 29 -7.17 -7.35 9.21
C SER A 29 -5.81 -6.66 9.07
N MET A 30 -5.78 -5.32 9.15
CA MET A 30 -4.54 -4.55 9.03
C MET A 30 -3.59 -4.77 10.21
N LEU A 31 -4.10 -4.79 11.45
CA LEU A 31 -3.27 -4.98 12.66
C LEU A 31 -2.59 -6.36 12.75
N LYS A 32 -3.03 -7.34 11.97
CA LYS A 32 -2.39 -8.66 11.87
C LYS A 32 -1.16 -8.70 10.96
N LEU A 33 -0.92 -7.64 10.18
CA LEU A 33 0.18 -7.59 9.23
C LEU A 33 1.46 -7.11 9.91
N ASP A 34 2.51 -7.93 9.85
CA ASP A 34 3.83 -7.56 10.36
C ASP A 34 4.37 -6.33 9.63
N GLY A 35 4.78 -5.32 10.40
CA GLY A 35 5.24 -4.02 9.88
C GLY A 35 4.18 -2.92 9.87
N VAL A 36 2.93 -3.21 10.26
CA VAL A 36 1.94 -2.17 10.60
C VAL A 36 2.25 -1.61 11.99
N SER A 37 2.28 -0.30 12.10
CA SER A 37 2.53 0.43 13.36
C SER A 37 1.36 1.31 13.80
N GLY A 38 0.41 1.60 12.90
CA GLY A 38 -0.79 2.34 13.22
C GLY A 38 -1.88 2.14 12.17
N VAL A 39 -3.13 2.09 12.60
CA VAL A 39 -4.31 1.99 11.73
C VAL A 39 -5.40 2.91 12.26
N ASP A 40 -5.83 3.83 11.40
CA ASP A 40 -6.98 4.71 11.61
C ASP A 40 -8.06 4.38 10.57
N VAL A 41 -9.32 4.32 10.99
CA VAL A 41 -10.44 3.97 10.11
C VAL A 41 -11.57 4.95 10.34
N ASP A 42 -11.97 5.62 9.27
CA ASP A 42 -13.03 6.60 9.23
C ASP A 42 -14.17 6.06 8.36
N LEU A 43 -15.24 5.60 9.03
CA LEU A 43 -16.43 5.08 8.37
C LEU A 43 -17.17 6.15 7.55
N SER A 44 -17.20 7.39 8.03
CA SER A 44 -17.95 8.47 7.37
C SER A 44 -17.32 8.82 6.01
N ASN A 45 -15.99 8.78 5.94
CA ASN A 45 -15.24 9.09 4.74
C ASN A 45 -14.79 7.87 3.94
N GLN A 46 -15.18 6.65 4.35
CA GLN A 46 -14.79 5.39 3.71
C GLN A 46 -13.26 5.24 3.62
N LEU A 47 -12.55 5.70 4.64
CA LEU A 47 -11.11 5.92 4.60
C LEU A 47 -10.39 5.07 5.64
N VAL A 48 -9.30 4.43 5.22
CA VAL A 48 -8.41 3.65 6.07
C VAL A 48 -7.00 4.19 5.90
N ARG A 49 -6.40 4.64 6.99
CA ARG A 49 -5.01 5.10 7.01
C ARG A 49 -4.14 4.11 7.75
N VAL A 50 -3.06 3.68 7.11
CA VAL A 50 -2.12 2.70 7.68
C VAL A 50 -0.73 3.31 7.72
N ILE A 51 -0.10 3.30 8.89
CA ILE A 51 1.30 3.69 9.04
C ILE A 51 2.13 2.42 9.16
N GLY A 52 3.07 2.21 8.25
CA GLY A 52 3.92 1.02 8.30
C GLY A 52 4.86 0.87 7.13
N SER A 53 5.50 -0.30 7.09
CA SER A 53 6.42 -0.74 6.03
C SER A 53 5.86 -1.93 5.24
N VAL A 54 4.55 -2.17 5.31
CA VAL A 54 3.90 -3.32 4.66
C VAL A 54 3.63 -3.02 3.20
N PRO A 55 4.00 -3.89 2.24
CA PRO A 55 3.77 -3.64 0.83
C PRO A 55 2.31 -3.31 0.48
N VAL A 56 2.05 -2.33 -0.38
CA VAL A 56 0.68 -1.93 -0.76
C VAL A 56 -0.15 -3.11 -1.28
N LYS A 57 0.47 -3.99 -2.08
CA LYS A 57 -0.20 -5.19 -2.59
C LYS A 57 -0.65 -6.15 -1.46
N THR A 58 0.14 -6.26 -0.39
CA THR A 58 -0.20 -7.08 0.78
C THR A 58 -1.38 -6.48 1.54
N MET A 59 -1.38 -5.15 1.76
CA MET A 59 -2.49 -4.46 2.42
C MET A 59 -3.78 -4.53 1.60
N LEU A 60 -3.73 -4.29 0.28
CA LEU A 60 -4.89 -4.44 -0.60
C LEU A 60 -5.49 -5.85 -0.52
N LYS A 61 -4.65 -6.89 -0.60
CA LYS A 61 -5.10 -8.28 -0.48
C LYS A 61 -5.77 -8.55 0.88
N ALA A 62 -5.21 -8.02 1.96
CA ALA A 62 -5.76 -8.19 3.30
C ALA A 62 -7.08 -7.42 3.49
N LEU A 63 -7.26 -6.27 2.84
CA LEU A 63 -8.54 -5.54 2.78
C LEU A 63 -9.58 -6.32 1.97
N GLU A 64 -9.20 -6.82 0.80
CA GLU A 64 -10.06 -7.63 -0.09
C GLU A 64 -10.53 -8.93 0.61
N GLN A 65 -9.66 -9.57 1.40
CA GLN A 65 -10.01 -10.75 2.21
C GLN A 65 -11.09 -10.48 3.26
N THR A 66 -11.35 -9.21 3.60
CA THR A 66 -12.49 -8.85 4.46
C THR A 66 -13.82 -8.82 3.70
N GLY A 67 -13.81 -9.03 2.38
CA GLY A 67 -14.97 -8.96 1.50
C GLY A 67 -15.29 -7.54 1.01
N ARG A 68 -14.30 -6.65 0.96
CA ARG A 68 -14.47 -5.22 0.63
C ARG A 68 -13.58 -4.81 -0.52
N ASN A 69 -14.10 -3.97 -1.41
CA ASN A 69 -13.26 -3.32 -2.41
C ASN A 69 -12.38 -2.29 -1.71
N ALA A 70 -11.12 -2.23 -2.11
CA ALA A 70 -10.17 -1.26 -1.61
C ALA A 70 -9.33 -0.69 -2.76
N ARG A 71 -9.02 0.60 -2.68
CA ARG A 71 -8.03 1.23 -3.56
C ARG A 71 -7.13 2.15 -2.77
N LEU A 72 -5.85 2.17 -3.12
CA LEU A 72 -4.91 3.15 -2.60
C LEU A 72 -5.20 4.51 -3.25
N ILE A 73 -5.34 5.55 -2.43
CA ILE A 73 -5.62 6.93 -2.86
C ILE A 73 -4.52 7.93 -2.49
N GLY A 74 -3.64 7.59 -1.54
CA GLY A 74 -2.56 8.47 -1.09
C GLY A 74 -1.41 7.70 -0.44
N GLN A 75 -0.20 8.24 -0.56
CA GLN A 75 1.00 7.78 0.17
C GLN A 75 1.83 9.00 0.55
N GLY A 76 2.41 9.02 1.75
CA GLY A 76 3.33 10.08 2.13
C GLY A 76 3.76 10.05 3.59
N ASN A 77 4.32 11.16 4.07
CA ASN A 77 4.64 11.36 5.48
C ASN A 77 3.78 12.53 6.00
N PRO A 78 2.83 12.29 6.93
CA PRO A 78 1.94 13.34 7.41
C PRO A 78 2.67 14.43 8.21
N ASN A 79 3.91 14.18 8.62
CA ASN A 79 4.71 15.10 9.44
C ASN A 79 5.77 15.86 8.63
N ASP A 80 5.92 15.57 7.34
CA ASP A 80 6.93 16.19 6.48
C ASP A 80 6.30 16.60 5.15
N PHE A 81 6.05 17.89 4.97
CA PHE A 81 5.43 18.42 3.76
C PHE A 81 6.44 18.64 2.62
N LEU A 82 7.73 18.43 2.86
CA LEU A 82 8.78 18.56 1.85
C LEU A 82 8.98 17.29 1.03
N VAL A 83 8.41 16.16 1.47
CA VAL A 83 8.44 14.90 0.73
C VAL A 83 7.28 14.79 -0.26
N SER A 84 7.54 14.12 -1.39
CA SER A 84 6.58 13.94 -2.46
C SER A 84 6.32 12.47 -2.79
N SER A 85 5.24 12.23 -3.52
CA SER A 85 4.87 10.92 -4.05
C SER A 85 4.63 11.02 -5.55
N ALA A 86 5.02 9.97 -6.27
CA ALA A 86 4.88 9.90 -7.72
C ALA A 86 4.44 8.49 -8.16
N VAL A 87 3.78 8.41 -9.31
CA VAL A 87 3.33 7.16 -9.91
C VAL A 87 3.76 7.11 -11.37
N ALA A 88 4.38 6.02 -11.78
CA ALA A 88 4.70 5.71 -13.17
C ALA A 88 3.87 4.51 -13.64
N GLU A 89 3.12 4.69 -14.70
CA GLU A 89 2.30 3.65 -15.32
C GLU A 89 2.97 3.10 -16.58
N PHE A 90 2.99 1.78 -16.73
CA PHE A 90 3.59 1.07 -17.86
C PHE A 90 2.47 0.34 -18.63
N LYS A 91 2.23 0.73 -19.88
CA LYS A 91 1.16 0.21 -20.75
C LYS A 91 1.70 -0.57 -21.96
N GLY A 92 2.45 -1.64 -21.71
CA GLY A 92 2.88 -2.54 -22.78
C GLY A 92 1.80 -3.58 -23.13
N PRO A 93 1.85 -4.19 -24.33
CA PRO A 93 0.86 -5.19 -24.77
C PRO A 93 0.98 -6.53 -24.03
N VAL A 94 2.17 -6.84 -23.52
CA VAL A 94 2.44 -8.08 -22.77
C VAL A 94 2.76 -7.76 -21.31
N ILE A 95 3.67 -6.82 -21.10
CA ILE A 95 4.07 -6.37 -19.76
C ILE A 95 3.44 -5.03 -19.48
N PHE A 96 2.69 -4.96 -18.38
CA PHE A 96 2.06 -3.74 -17.89
C PHE A 96 2.15 -3.70 -16.38
N GLY A 97 2.05 -2.50 -15.80
CA GLY A 97 2.21 -2.37 -14.36
C GLY A 97 2.28 -0.93 -13.88
N VAL A 98 2.48 -0.79 -12.58
CA VAL A 98 2.57 0.49 -11.89
C VAL A 98 3.77 0.47 -10.97
N VAL A 99 4.54 1.56 -11.00
CA VAL A 99 5.58 1.85 -10.01
C VAL A 99 5.14 3.06 -9.19
N ARG A 100 5.18 2.91 -7.87
CA ARG A 100 4.87 3.95 -6.89
C ARG A 100 6.14 4.37 -6.19
N LEU A 101 6.34 5.67 -6.06
CA LEU A 101 7.42 6.27 -5.31
C LEU A 101 6.81 7.13 -4.22
N ALA A 102 7.24 6.93 -2.98
CA ALA A 102 6.88 7.78 -1.85
C ALA A 102 8.15 8.14 -1.09
N GLN A 103 8.52 9.42 -1.08
CA GLN A 103 9.62 9.88 -0.25
C GLN A 103 9.24 9.74 1.23
N VAL A 104 10.15 9.14 2.00
CA VAL A 104 10.02 8.97 3.45
C VAL A 104 10.64 10.18 4.14
N ASN A 105 11.79 10.62 3.62
CA ASN A 105 12.51 11.85 3.92
C ASN A 105 13.39 12.22 2.71
N MET A 106 14.23 13.24 2.83
CA MET A 106 15.12 13.71 1.75
C MET A 106 16.17 12.69 1.27
N GLU A 107 16.47 11.65 2.07
CA GLU A 107 17.51 10.65 1.80
C GLU A 107 16.94 9.25 1.46
N LEU A 108 15.66 9.02 1.73
CA LEU A 108 15.02 7.71 1.62
C LEU A 108 13.69 7.80 0.89
N SER A 109 13.53 6.94 -0.12
CA SER A 109 12.26 6.74 -0.81
C SER A 109 11.85 5.27 -0.77
N ARG A 110 10.55 5.04 -0.57
CA ARG A 110 9.91 3.74 -0.77
C ARG A 110 9.55 3.62 -2.25
N ILE A 111 10.02 2.58 -2.91
CA ILE A 111 9.70 2.28 -4.31
C ILE A 111 8.98 0.93 -4.36
N GLU A 112 7.77 0.93 -4.90
CA GLU A 112 6.98 -0.28 -5.05
C GLU A 112 6.58 -0.49 -6.50
N ALA A 113 6.88 -1.67 -7.03
CA ALA A 113 6.60 -2.03 -8.40
C ALA A 113 5.68 -3.26 -8.43
N SER A 114 4.55 -3.15 -9.14
CA SER A 114 3.67 -4.26 -9.46
C SER A 114 3.53 -4.39 -10.96
N PHE A 115 4.02 -5.50 -11.51
CA PHE A 115 3.98 -5.80 -12.94
C PHE A 115 3.26 -7.11 -13.20
N SER A 116 2.59 -7.18 -14.34
CA SER A 116 1.93 -8.36 -14.88
C SER A 116 2.54 -8.72 -16.24
N GLY A 117 2.40 -10.00 -16.65
CA GLY A 117 2.92 -10.49 -17.93
C GLY A 117 4.43 -10.71 -17.99
N LEU A 118 5.12 -10.66 -16.84
CA LEU A 118 6.51 -11.08 -16.73
C LEU A 118 6.63 -12.60 -16.87
N SER A 119 7.67 -13.07 -17.56
CA SER A 119 8.00 -14.50 -17.60
C SER A 119 8.60 -14.96 -16.27
N LYS A 120 8.28 -16.19 -15.84
CA LYS A 120 8.63 -16.76 -14.52
C LYS A 120 10.13 -16.79 -14.18
N LYS A 121 11.04 -16.48 -15.10
CA LYS A 121 12.51 -16.52 -14.89
C LYS A 121 13.08 -15.32 -14.11
N LYS A 122 12.29 -14.31 -13.74
CA LYS A 122 12.77 -13.08 -13.07
C LYS A 122 11.96 -12.62 -11.85
N ASP A 123 11.13 -13.47 -11.27
CA ASP A 123 10.52 -13.20 -9.96
C ASP A 123 11.50 -13.57 -8.85
N ILE A 124 12.46 -12.67 -8.61
CA ILE A 124 13.34 -12.74 -7.45
C ILE A 124 12.49 -12.37 -6.23
N THR A 125 11.92 -13.40 -5.61
CA THR A 125 11.33 -13.30 -4.27
C THR A 125 12.50 -13.45 -3.31
N GLN A 126 13.04 -12.35 -2.78
CA GLN A 126 14.06 -12.43 -1.74
C GLN A 126 13.40 -12.44 -0.37
N HIS A 127 13.57 -13.58 0.31
CA HIS A 127 13.45 -13.72 1.75
C HIS A 127 14.56 -12.94 2.47
N ASN A 128 14.23 -12.56 3.71
CA ASN A 128 15.01 -11.92 4.77
C ASN A 128 14.91 -10.39 4.83
#